data_AF-A0A9P6L6Y4-F1
#
_entry.id   AF-A0A9P6L6Y4-F1
#
_cell.length_a   1.000
_cell.length_b   1.000
_cell.length_c   1.000
_cell.angle_alpha   90.00
_cell.angle_beta   90.00
_cell.angle_gamma   90.00
#
_symmetry.space_group_name_H-M   'P 1'
#
loop_
_entity.id
_entity.type
_entity.pdbx_description
1 polymer ?
#
loop_
_entity_poly.entity_id
_entity_poly.type
_entity_poly.pdbx_seq_one_letter_code
_entity_poly.pdbx_strand_id
1 'polypeptide(L)'
;PWIYERLYPSFSRDWSADRFAEDPLTAELSLDPEEVVGVGNHSNVYRATLTLPKGLSGRTPDGKITVVAKTAFPHSNHRALLHNEAKIFGSFPRHFSEEWCGYNMVSPLSWPVPVGPIVPKFYGYYLPTGENRDKLSPILLMEECGNPVDPDILTPDQRTECHSLFLRFHSQGYLHQSTYIRNVVIQPGPLTRHPQERSMSTPSFRLIDFGR
;
A
#
# COMPACT_ATOMS: atom_id res chain seq x y z
N PRO A 1 15.96 -3.66 -19.62
CA PRO A 1 14.82 -3.58 -18.68
C PRO A 1 14.73 -4.89 -17.90
N TRP A 2 14.50 -4.85 -16.59
CA TRP A 2 14.31 -6.06 -15.79
C TRP A 2 12.87 -6.52 -15.86
N ILE A 3 12.66 -7.84 -15.96
CA ILE A 3 11.33 -8.43 -16.06
C ILE A 3 10.94 -9.02 -14.71
N TYR A 4 9.70 -8.74 -14.32
CA TYR A 4 9.13 -9.18 -13.07
C TYR A 4 7.76 -9.81 -13.30
N GLU A 5 7.45 -10.88 -12.57
CA GLU A 5 6.16 -11.57 -12.57
C GLU A 5 5.40 -11.27 -11.29
N ARG A 6 4.11 -10.96 -11.42
CA ARG A 6 3.23 -10.75 -10.26
C ARG A 6 2.98 -12.09 -9.57
N LEU A 7 3.25 -12.14 -8.27
CA LEU A 7 2.86 -13.25 -7.40
C LEU A 7 1.58 -12.94 -6.60
N TYR A 8 1.44 -11.70 -6.10
CA TYR A 8 0.24 -11.25 -5.38
C TYR A 8 -0.27 -9.90 -5.92
N PRO A 9 -1.59 -9.62 -5.82
CA PRO A 9 -2.64 -10.59 -5.53
C PRO A 9 -2.76 -11.61 -6.68
N SER A 10 -3.16 -12.84 -6.33
CA SER A 10 -3.42 -13.89 -7.31
C SER A 10 -4.88 -13.82 -7.75
N PHE A 11 -5.12 -13.85 -9.06
CA PHE A 11 -6.45 -13.87 -9.64
C PHE A 11 -6.74 -15.23 -10.28
N SER A 12 -8.02 -15.60 -10.40
CA SER A 12 -8.43 -16.84 -11.09
C SER A 12 -7.86 -16.92 -12.53
N ARG A 13 -7.78 -15.79 -13.23
CA ARG A 13 -7.17 -15.68 -14.57
C ARG A 13 -5.68 -16.04 -14.61
N ASP A 14 -4.96 -15.93 -13.49
CA ASP A 14 -3.53 -16.23 -13.46
C ASP A 14 -3.26 -17.75 -13.58
N TRP A 15 -4.30 -18.55 -13.34
CA TRP A 15 -4.28 -20.01 -13.37
C TRP A 15 -5.02 -20.60 -14.58
N SER A 16 -5.59 -19.78 -15.48
CA SER A 16 -6.25 -20.29 -16.68
C SER A 16 -5.22 -20.80 -17.70
N ALA A 17 -5.59 -21.79 -18.51
CA ALA A 17 -4.74 -22.28 -19.61
C ALA A 17 -4.47 -21.18 -20.65
N ASP A 18 -5.39 -20.21 -20.79
CA ASP A 18 -5.27 -19.01 -21.63
C ASP A 18 -4.41 -17.90 -21.00
N ARG A 19 -3.65 -18.17 -19.92
CA ARG A 19 -2.69 -17.21 -19.32
C ARG A 19 -1.63 -16.69 -20.30
N PHE A 20 -1.48 -17.36 -21.44
CA PHE A 20 -0.63 -16.96 -22.56
C PHE A 20 -1.42 -16.28 -23.68
N ALA A 21 -2.55 -15.64 -23.36
CA ALA A 21 -3.26 -14.75 -24.28
C ALA A 21 -2.26 -13.85 -25.00
N GLU A 22 -2.50 -13.61 -26.30
CA GLU A 22 -1.53 -12.98 -27.21
C GLU A 22 -1.01 -11.60 -26.74
N ASP A 23 -1.75 -10.91 -25.88
CA ASP A 23 -1.34 -9.64 -25.24
C ASP A 23 -1.27 -9.76 -23.69
N PRO A 24 -0.09 -9.97 -23.10
CA PRO A 24 0.07 -9.95 -21.65
C PRO A 24 -0.17 -8.55 -21.08
N LEU A 25 -0.96 -8.45 -20.00
CA LEU A 25 -1.17 -7.20 -19.24
C LEU A 25 0.13 -6.73 -18.60
N THR A 26 0.87 -5.91 -19.34
CA THR A 26 2.20 -5.41 -18.96
C THR A 26 2.10 -3.99 -18.42
N ALA A 27 2.82 -3.72 -17.33
CA ALA A 27 2.98 -2.41 -16.73
C ALA A 27 4.47 -2.06 -16.69
N GLU A 28 4.80 -0.77 -16.68
CA GLU A 28 6.18 -0.30 -16.60
C GLU A 28 6.42 0.47 -15.31
N LEU A 29 7.43 0.07 -14.55
CA LEU A 29 7.83 0.72 -13.30
C LEU A 29 9.19 1.43 -13.51
N SER A 30 9.19 2.74 -13.31
CA SER A 30 10.40 3.55 -13.27
C SER A 30 10.83 3.74 -11.81
N LEU A 31 12.00 3.19 -11.46
CA LEU A 31 12.63 3.31 -10.15
C LEU A 31 13.90 4.15 -10.25
N ASP A 32 13.96 5.21 -9.47
CA ASP A 32 15.15 6.04 -9.31
C ASP A 32 15.80 5.74 -7.95
N PRO A 33 17.08 5.31 -7.90
CA PRO A 33 17.80 5.11 -6.65
C PRO A 33 17.92 6.38 -5.78
N GLU A 34 17.79 7.58 -6.35
CA GLU A 34 17.86 8.84 -5.62
C GLU A 34 16.53 9.21 -4.94
N GLU A 35 15.41 8.66 -5.41
CA GLU A 35 14.06 8.90 -4.89
C GLU A 35 13.72 8.01 -3.67
N VAL A 36 14.61 7.98 -2.68
CA VAL A 36 14.40 7.25 -1.43
C VAL A 36 13.42 7.98 -0.53
N VAL A 37 12.27 7.35 -0.26
CA VAL A 37 11.25 7.85 0.68
C VAL A 37 11.59 7.44 2.10
N GLY A 38 12.25 6.30 2.27
CA GLY A 38 12.67 5.85 3.59
C GLY A 38 13.49 4.57 3.56
N VAL A 39 14.17 4.32 4.67
CA VAL A 39 14.90 3.08 4.94
C VAL A 39 14.22 2.40 6.12
N GLY A 40 13.54 1.29 5.86
CA GLY A 40 13.00 0.43 6.89
C GLY A 40 14.08 -0.44 7.50
N ASN A 41 13.77 -1.16 8.58
CA ASN A 41 14.72 -2.05 9.25
C ASN A 41 15.25 -3.18 8.34
N HIS A 42 14.49 -3.54 7.30
CA HIS A 42 14.77 -4.71 6.45
C HIS A 42 14.62 -4.42 4.95
N SER A 43 14.36 -3.17 4.58
CA SER A 43 13.96 -2.81 3.23
C SER A 43 14.26 -1.37 2.88
N ASN A 44 14.54 -1.10 1.61
CA ASN A 44 14.51 0.25 1.08
C ASN A 44 13.12 0.57 0.52
N VAL A 45 12.71 1.83 0.65
CA VAL A 45 11.41 2.33 0.19
C VAL A 45 11.66 3.50 -0.77
N TYR A 46 11.20 3.34 -2.00
CA TYR A 46 11.39 4.31 -3.08
C TYR A 46 10.06 4.89 -3.53
N ARG A 47 10.05 6.16 -3.89
CA ARG A 47 8.99 6.75 -4.70
C ARG A 47 9.24 6.33 -6.15
N ALA A 48 8.21 5.83 -6.81
CA ALA A 48 8.33 5.32 -8.16
C ALA A 48 7.13 5.72 -9.01
N THR A 49 7.32 5.73 -10.32
CA THR A 49 6.24 5.95 -11.29
C THR A 49 5.86 4.63 -11.93
N LEU A 50 4.58 4.27 -11.85
CA LEU A 50 4.02 3.08 -12.48
C LEU A 50 3.10 3.49 -13.63
N THR A 51 3.45 3.09 -14.85
CA THR A 51 2.58 3.18 -16.02
C THR A 51 1.66 1.97 -16.03
N LEU A 52 0.35 2.19 -15.92
CA LEU A 52 -0.62 1.11 -15.84
C LEU A 52 -0.81 0.41 -17.21
N PRO A 53 -1.21 -0.88 -17.22
CA PRO A 53 -1.58 -1.58 -18.44
C PRO A 53 -2.72 -0.89 -19.19
N LYS A 54 -2.78 -1.08 -20.52
CA LYS A 54 -3.87 -0.58 -21.36
C LYS A 54 -5.24 -0.96 -20.77
N GLY A 55 -6.15 0.02 -20.70
CA GLY A 55 -7.49 -0.14 -20.15
C GLY A 55 -7.62 0.17 -18.65
N LEU A 56 -6.50 0.40 -17.94
CA LEU A 56 -6.50 0.92 -16.57
C LEU A 56 -5.98 2.37 -16.58
N SER A 57 -6.60 3.25 -15.80
CA SER A 57 -6.14 4.63 -15.64
C SER A 57 -6.09 5.07 -14.18
N GLY A 58 -5.07 5.85 -13.86
CA GLY A 58 -4.75 6.30 -12.51
C GLY A 58 -5.50 7.54 -12.03
N ARG A 59 -6.62 7.90 -12.68
CA ARG A 59 -7.17 9.27 -12.67
C ARG A 59 -6.16 10.34 -13.14
N THR A 60 -5.17 9.94 -13.94
CA THR A 60 -4.20 10.82 -14.58
C THR A 60 -4.36 10.76 -16.11
N PRO A 61 -4.15 11.86 -16.84
CA PRO A 61 -4.29 11.88 -18.29
C PRO A 61 -3.31 10.96 -19.03
N ASP A 62 -2.14 10.72 -18.44
CA ASP A 62 -1.04 9.92 -19.02
C ASP A 62 -1.05 8.45 -18.58
N GLY A 63 -2.02 8.04 -17.76
CA GLY A 63 -2.14 6.67 -17.24
C GLY A 63 -1.04 6.27 -16.25
N LYS A 64 -0.23 7.24 -15.79
CA LYS A 64 0.83 7.01 -14.81
C LYS A 64 0.35 7.30 -13.41
N ILE A 65 0.85 6.55 -12.43
CA ILE A 65 0.59 6.80 -11.02
C ILE A 65 1.87 6.79 -10.23
N THR A 66 1.89 7.59 -9.16
CA THR A 66 2.94 7.51 -8.15
C THR A 66 2.64 6.35 -7.20
N VAL A 67 3.64 5.51 -6.99
CA VAL A 67 3.58 4.38 -6.06
C VAL A 67 4.81 4.39 -5.17
N VAL A 68 4.69 3.71 -4.04
CA VAL A 68 5.83 3.32 -3.23
C VAL A 68 6.27 1.93 -3.65
N ALA A 69 7.56 1.79 -3.92
CA ALA A 69 8.21 0.52 -4.19
C ALA A 69 9.13 0.14 -3.02
N LYS A 70 8.79 -0.95 -2.34
CA LYS A 70 9.59 -1.50 -1.24
C LYS A 70 10.39 -2.69 -1.75
N THR A 71 11.70 -2.67 -1.52
CA THR A 71 12.63 -3.74 -1.88
C THR A 71 13.34 -4.26 -0.64
N ALA A 72 13.63 -5.56 -0.60
CA ALA A 72 14.32 -6.18 0.51
C ALA A 72 15.83 -5.92 0.39
N PHE A 73 16.49 -5.76 1.53
CA PHE A 73 17.96 -5.80 1.58
C PHE A 73 18.48 -7.17 1.08
N PRO A 74 19.75 -7.25 0.64
CA PRO A 74 20.33 -8.45 0.00
C PRO A 74 20.47 -9.71 0.89
N HIS A 75 19.84 -9.76 2.07
CA HIS A 75 19.85 -10.92 2.97
C HIS A 75 18.55 -11.73 2.88
N SER A 76 18.65 -13.07 2.97
CA SER A 76 17.52 -13.99 2.79
C SER A 76 16.34 -13.74 3.74
N ASN A 77 16.61 -13.46 5.02
CA ASN A 77 15.57 -13.20 6.02
C ASN A 77 14.71 -11.96 5.68
N HIS A 78 15.30 -10.95 5.03
CA HIS A 78 14.58 -9.73 4.65
C HIS A 78 13.62 -9.97 3.47
N ARG A 79 14.00 -10.84 2.52
CA ARG A 79 13.10 -11.26 1.44
C ARG A 79 11.87 -11.99 1.97
N ALA A 80 12.06 -12.83 3.01
CA ALA A 80 10.96 -13.55 3.66
C ALA A 80 9.97 -12.60 4.36
N LEU A 81 10.47 -11.58 5.05
CA LEU A 81 9.62 -10.54 5.68
C LEU A 81 8.82 -9.76 4.64
N LEU A 82 9.46 -9.34 3.54
CA LEU A 82 8.77 -8.63 2.46
C LEU A 82 7.72 -9.52 1.78
N HIS A 83 8.00 -10.81 1.61
CA HIS A 83 7.03 -11.79 1.11
C HIS A 83 5.84 -11.96 2.07
N ASN A 84 6.10 -12.04 3.38
CA ASN A 84 5.05 -12.14 4.38
C ASN A 84 4.13 -10.93 4.33
N GLU A 85 4.69 -9.73 4.31
CA GLU A 85 3.94 -8.47 4.17
C GLU A 85 3.06 -8.48 2.92
N ALA A 86 3.62 -8.86 1.77
CA ALA A 86 2.88 -8.98 0.52
C ALA A 86 1.73 -9.98 0.58
N LYS A 87 1.94 -11.12 1.24
CA LYS A 87 0.91 -12.15 1.46
C LYS A 87 -0.22 -11.61 2.34
N ILE A 88 0.10 -10.88 3.40
CA ILE A 88 -0.89 -10.24 4.27
C ILE A 88 -1.70 -9.19 3.50
N PHE A 89 -1.04 -8.30 2.75
CA PHE A 89 -1.71 -7.34 1.88
C PHE A 89 -2.63 -8.01 0.86
N GLY A 90 -2.17 -9.07 0.21
CA GLY A 90 -2.97 -9.86 -0.74
C GLY A 90 -4.18 -10.56 -0.12
N SER A 91 -4.21 -10.72 1.22
CA SER A 91 -5.32 -11.34 1.94
C SER A 91 -6.40 -10.34 2.39
N PHE A 92 -6.10 -9.03 2.40
CA PHE A 92 -7.04 -8.06 2.95
C PHE A 92 -8.33 -7.97 2.14
N PRO A 93 -9.49 -7.78 2.80
CA PRO A 93 -10.71 -7.44 2.11
C PRO A 93 -10.52 -6.17 1.29
N ARG A 94 -11.13 -6.11 0.09
CA ARG A 94 -10.96 -4.97 -0.82
C ARG A 94 -11.30 -3.64 -0.15
N HIS A 95 -12.35 -3.62 0.68
CA HIS A 95 -12.82 -2.43 1.38
C HIS A 95 -11.80 -1.82 2.36
N PHE A 96 -10.71 -2.51 2.72
CA PHE A 96 -9.64 -1.94 3.54
C PHE A 96 -8.86 -0.84 2.83
N SER A 97 -8.82 -0.86 1.49
CA SER A 97 -8.05 0.11 0.68
C SER A 97 -8.94 0.97 -0.22
N GLU A 98 -10.24 0.75 -0.20
CA GLU A 98 -11.21 1.53 -0.99
C GLU A 98 -11.52 2.88 -0.33
N GLU A 99 -11.62 3.91 -1.17
CA GLU A 99 -11.99 5.27 -0.78
C GLU A 99 -13.50 5.36 -0.56
N TRP A 100 -13.90 5.55 0.70
CA TRP A 100 -15.29 5.80 1.07
C TRP A 100 -15.46 7.24 1.58
N CYS A 101 -16.72 7.70 1.62
CA CYS A 101 -17.10 8.94 2.29
C CYS A 101 -18.16 8.66 3.36
N GLY A 102 -18.35 9.62 4.26
CA GLY A 102 -19.30 9.52 5.36
C GLY A 102 -18.65 9.16 6.69
N TYR A 103 -19.47 8.73 7.64
CA TYR A 103 -19.04 8.40 9.01
C TYR A 103 -19.52 7.03 9.43
N ASN A 104 -18.75 6.37 10.29
CA ASN A 104 -19.16 5.12 10.93
C ASN A 104 -19.12 5.22 12.46
N MET A 105 -19.94 4.39 13.08
CA MET A 105 -19.94 4.15 14.52
C MET A 105 -19.14 2.89 14.79
N VAL A 106 -18.01 3.00 15.50
CA VAL A 106 -17.11 1.88 15.79
C VAL A 106 -17.06 1.68 17.28
N SER A 107 -17.64 0.60 17.80
CA SER A 107 -17.53 0.28 19.23
C SER A 107 -16.06 0.07 19.63
N PRO A 108 -15.59 0.59 20.79
CA PRO A 108 -16.35 1.27 21.84
C PRO A 108 -16.46 2.80 21.71
N LEU A 109 -16.09 3.38 20.56
CA LEU A 109 -16.20 4.82 20.34
C LEU A 109 -17.68 5.24 20.35
N SER A 110 -17.97 6.30 21.09
CA SER A 110 -19.33 6.87 21.22
C SER A 110 -19.64 7.94 20.19
N TRP A 111 -18.66 8.29 19.35
CA TRP A 111 -18.74 9.39 18.38
C TRP A 111 -18.52 8.87 16.97
N PRO A 112 -19.15 9.46 15.95
CA PRO A 112 -18.91 9.12 14.55
C PRO A 112 -17.48 9.49 14.15
N VAL A 113 -16.81 8.60 13.42
CA VAL A 113 -15.49 8.84 12.82
C VAL A 113 -15.55 8.70 11.30
N PRO A 114 -14.71 9.40 10.53
CA PRO A 114 -14.74 9.30 9.08
C PRO A 114 -14.53 7.86 8.56
N VAL A 115 -15.36 7.46 7.59
CA VAL A 115 -15.17 6.19 6.87
C VAL A 115 -14.05 6.38 5.85
N GLY A 116 -12.82 6.18 6.30
CA GLY A 116 -11.63 6.15 5.45
C GLY A 116 -11.09 4.75 5.20
N PRO A 117 -10.25 4.55 4.18
CA PRO A 117 -9.51 3.30 4.02
C PRO A 117 -8.56 3.09 5.20
N ILE A 118 -8.37 1.83 5.60
CA ILE A 118 -7.56 1.44 6.76
C ILE A 118 -6.10 1.21 6.36
N VAL A 119 -5.87 0.62 5.19
CA VAL A 119 -4.54 0.23 4.69
C VAL A 119 -4.26 0.87 3.32
N PRO A 120 -3.00 1.02 2.90
CA PRO A 120 -2.64 1.47 1.56
C PRO A 120 -3.28 0.62 0.47
N LYS A 121 -3.53 1.20 -0.71
CA LYS A 121 -3.80 0.38 -1.90
C LYS A 121 -2.62 -0.52 -2.21
N PHE A 122 -2.89 -1.78 -2.49
CA PHE A 122 -1.89 -2.78 -2.85
C PHE A 122 -1.90 -3.00 -4.36
N TYR A 123 -0.82 -2.62 -5.04
CA TYR A 123 -0.70 -2.76 -6.50
C TYR A 123 -0.12 -4.12 -6.90
N GLY A 124 0.70 -4.71 -6.04
CA GLY A 124 1.13 -6.09 -6.19
C GLY A 124 2.50 -6.37 -5.61
N TYR A 125 2.84 -7.64 -5.56
CA TYR A 125 4.15 -8.14 -5.20
C TYR A 125 4.72 -8.94 -6.35
N TYR A 126 5.94 -8.61 -6.73
CA TYR A 126 6.54 -9.02 -7.97
C TYR A 126 7.90 -9.67 -7.74
N LEU A 127 8.13 -10.80 -8.40
CA LEU A 127 9.38 -11.54 -8.36
C LEU A 127 10.17 -11.33 -9.66
N PRO A 128 11.49 -11.13 -9.60
CA PRO A 128 12.31 -11.10 -10.82
C PRO A 128 12.22 -12.43 -11.56
N THR A 129 12.37 -12.41 -12.89
CA THR A 129 12.31 -13.61 -13.73
C THR A 129 13.69 -13.99 -14.31
N GLY A 130 13.78 -15.23 -14.82
CA GLY A 130 14.99 -15.74 -15.48
C GLY A 130 16.24 -15.74 -14.59
N GLU A 131 17.38 -15.41 -15.18
CA GLU A 131 18.71 -15.38 -14.53
C GLU A 131 18.84 -14.31 -13.43
N ASN A 132 17.87 -13.41 -13.31
CA ASN A 132 17.88 -12.32 -12.33
C ASN A 132 17.17 -12.70 -11.02
N ARG A 133 16.54 -13.89 -10.94
CA ARG A 133 15.80 -14.37 -9.77
C ARG A 133 16.58 -14.24 -8.45
N ASP A 134 17.85 -14.62 -8.50
CA ASP A 134 18.73 -14.60 -7.33
C ASP A 134 19.45 -13.26 -7.15
N LYS A 135 19.61 -12.49 -8.22
CA LYS A 135 20.37 -11.23 -8.24
C LYS A 135 19.56 -10.02 -7.78
N LEU A 136 18.28 -9.95 -8.15
CA LEU A 136 17.41 -8.81 -7.88
C LEU A 136 16.51 -9.08 -6.67
N SER A 137 16.16 -8.02 -5.95
CA SER A 137 15.15 -8.10 -4.90
C SER A 137 13.75 -8.23 -5.49
N PRO A 138 12.83 -8.97 -4.86
CA PRO A 138 11.40 -8.77 -5.06
C PRO A 138 10.99 -7.31 -4.85
N ILE A 139 9.88 -6.91 -5.47
CA ILE A 139 9.32 -5.56 -5.37
C ILE A 139 7.89 -5.65 -4.84
N LEU A 140 7.62 -4.93 -3.75
CA LEU A 140 6.28 -4.71 -3.22
C LEU A 140 5.81 -3.29 -3.60
N LEU A 141 4.72 -3.18 -4.36
CA LEU A 141 4.15 -1.92 -4.81
C LEU A 141 2.88 -1.57 -4.03
N MET A 142 2.86 -0.37 -3.45
CA MET A 142 1.75 0.13 -2.64
C MET A 142 1.49 1.63 -2.84
N GLU A 143 0.34 2.11 -2.38
CA GLU A 143 0.00 3.53 -2.31
C GLU A 143 0.99 4.30 -1.44
N GLU A 144 1.37 5.48 -1.91
CA GLU A 144 2.09 6.43 -1.09
C GLU A 144 1.13 7.12 -0.10
N CYS A 145 1.33 6.86 1.20
CA CYS A 145 0.36 7.23 2.24
C CYS A 145 0.81 8.38 3.16
N GLY A 146 1.77 9.19 2.73
CA GLY A 146 2.30 10.32 3.50
C GLY A 146 3.32 9.92 4.56
N ASN A 147 3.33 10.63 5.68
CA ASN A 147 4.37 10.55 6.71
C ASN A 147 3.83 9.95 8.01
N PRO A 148 4.68 9.34 8.85
CA PRO A 148 4.31 8.97 10.22
C PRO A 148 3.62 10.09 10.99
N VAL A 149 2.59 9.74 11.77
CA VAL A 149 1.97 10.70 12.69
C VAL A 149 2.94 11.08 13.81
N ASP A 150 2.85 12.34 14.24
CA ASP A 150 3.42 12.79 15.50
C ASP A 150 2.26 12.90 16.52
N PRO A 151 2.22 12.08 17.58
CA PRO A 151 1.14 12.11 18.54
C PRO A 151 0.96 13.49 19.16
N ASP A 152 2.04 14.23 19.43
CA ASP A 152 1.99 15.47 20.22
C ASP A 152 1.26 16.60 19.50
N ILE A 153 1.15 16.52 18.17
CA ILE A 153 0.43 17.49 17.34
C ILE A 153 -1.00 17.06 16.99
N LEU A 154 -1.39 15.80 17.23
CA LEU A 154 -2.71 15.30 16.85
C LEU A 154 -3.81 15.86 17.76
N THR A 155 -4.90 16.32 17.14
CA THR A 155 -6.12 16.70 17.87
C THR A 155 -6.81 15.47 18.48
N PRO A 156 -7.68 15.65 19.50
CA PRO A 156 -8.45 14.54 20.06
C PRO A 156 -9.26 13.75 19.02
N ASP A 157 -9.84 14.44 18.03
CA ASP A 157 -10.60 13.81 16.94
C ASP A 157 -9.70 12.97 16.03
N GLN A 158 -8.51 13.49 15.69
CA GLN A 158 -7.53 12.76 14.87
C GLN A 158 -6.98 11.53 15.61
N ARG A 159 -6.73 11.63 16.91
CA ARG A 159 -6.34 10.48 17.75
C ARG A 159 -7.44 9.43 17.78
N THR A 160 -8.70 9.86 17.87
CA THR A 160 -9.87 8.98 17.82
C THR A 160 -10.01 8.30 16.46
N GLU A 161 -9.78 9.02 15.37
CA GLU A 161 -9.75 8.45 14.01
C GLU A 161 -8.63 7.41 13.87
N CYS A 162 -7.41 7.70 14.34
CA CYS A 162 -6.30 6.74 14.36
C CYS A 162 -6.65 5.48 15.15
N HIS A 163 -7.25 5.63 16.33
CA HIS A 163 -7.72 4.49 17.13
C HIS A 163 -8.79 3.68 16.39
N SER A 164 -9.71 4.35 15.68
CA SER A 164 -10.74 3.68 14.89
C SER A 164 -10.18 2.78 13.78
N LEU A 165 -8.98 3.07 13.25
CA LEU A 165 -8.32 2.22 12.26
C LEU A 165 -8.05 0.83 12.83
N PHE A 166 -7.48 0.76 14.04
CA PHE A 166 -7.21 -0.51 14.72
C PHE A 166 -8.49 -1.24 15.09
N LEU A 167 -9.50 -0.54 15.61
CA LEU A 167 -10.79 -1.16 15.95
C LEU A 167 -11.46 -1.80 14.72
N ARG A 168 -11.45 -1.11 13.58
CA ARG A 168 -11.96 -1.66 12.32
C ARG A 168 -11.11 -2.78 11.75
N PHE A 169 -9.79 -2.69 11.91
CA PHE A 169 -8.87 -3.75 11.52
C PHE A 169 -9.15 -5.04 12.32
N HIS A 170 -9.31 -4.89 13.64
CA HIS A 170 -9.61 -5.98 14.57
C HIS A 170 -11.02 -6.55 14.37
N SER A 171 -12.01 -5.72 14.01
CA SER A 171 -13.38 -6.21 13.79
C SER A 171 -13.51 -7.13 12.57
N GLN A 172 -12.54 -7.10 11.65
CA GLN A 172 -12.43 -8.06 10.55
C GLN A 172 -11.51 -9.25 10.87
N GLY A 173 -11.07 -9.40 12.12
CA GLY A 173 -10.24 -10.53 12.55
C GLY A 173 -8.75 -10.40 12.25
N TYR A 174 -8.26 -9.22 11.87
CA TYR A 174 -6.84 -8.98 11.66
C TYR A 174 -6.19 -8.35 12.90
N LEU A 175 -4.96 -8.77 13.20
CA LEU A 175 -4.11 -8.14 14.20
C LEU A 175 -2.89 -7.54 13.49
N HIS A 176 -2.53 -6.31 13.83
CA HIS A 176 -1.40 -5.65 13.16
C HIS A 176 -0.04 -6.24 13.57
N GLN A 177 0.08 -6.72 14.81
CA GLN A 177 1.30 -7.32 15.39
C GLN A 177 2.56 -6.42 15.40
N SER A 178 2.44 -5.14 15.01
CA SER A 178 3.52 -4.15 14.96
C SER A 178 2.97 -2.74 15.24
N THR A 179 2.23 -2.58 16.33
CA THR A 179 1.54 -1.32 16.67
C THR A 179 2.52 -0.29 17.22
N TYR A 180 3.19 0.43 16.32
CA TYR A 180 4.07 1.56 16.64
C TYR A 180 3.56 2.85 15.98
N ILE A 181 3.85 4.00 16.59
CA ILE A 181 3.46 5.33 16.06
C ILE A 181 3.88 5.50 14.60
N ARG A 182 5.10 5.07 14.25
CA ARG A 182 5.63 5.13 12.88
C ARG A 182 4.82 4.35 11.83
N ASN A 183 3.97 3.42 12.28
CA ASN A 183 3.13 2.57 11.44
C ASN A 183 1.72 3.13 11.26
N VAL A 184 1.43 4.30 11.85
CA VAL A 184 0.26 5.11 11.54
C VAL A 184 0.75 6.32 10.77
N VAL A 185 0.30 6.47 9.53
CA VAL A 185 0.71 7.58 8.65
C VAL A 185 -0.46 8.52 8.35
N ILE A 186 -0.13 9.78 8.08
CA ILE A 186 -1.04 10.88 7.78
C ILE A 186 -0.67 11.52 6.44
N GLN A 187 -1.70 11.85 5.67
CA GLN A 187 -1.59 12.58 4.41
C GLN A 187 -2.72 13.61 4.25
N PRO A 188 -2.56 14.59 3.35
CA PRO A 188 -3.65 15.49 2.98
C PRO A 188 -4.88 14.71 2.50
N GLY A 189 -6.08 15.16 2.91
CA GLY A 189 -7.36 14.58 2.50
C GLY A 189 -8.41 15.64 2.16
N PRO A 190 -9.68 15.25 1.95
CA PRO A 190 -10.16 13.88 1.97
C PRO A 190 -9.75 13.12 0.71
N LEU A 191 -9.56 11.81 0.80
CA LEU A 191 -9.03 11.01 -0.32
C LEU A 191 -9.98 10.88 -1.51
N THR A 192 -11.26 11.17 -1.30
CA THR A 192 -12.27 11.25 -2.36
C THR A 192 -12.07 12.44 -3.32
N ARG A 193 -11.19 13.39 -2.96
CA ARG A 193 -10.79 14.52 -3.80
C ARG A 193 -9.52 14.23 -4.58
N HIS A 194 -9.33 14.97 -5.68
CA HIS A 194 -8.11 14.90 -6.47
C HIS A 194 -6.89 15.32 -5.62
N PRO A 195 -5.68 14.73 -5.78
CA PRO A 195 -4.53 15.05 -4.93
C PRO A 195 -4.22 16.54 -4.77
N GLN A 196 -4.43 17.35 -5.81
CA GLN A 196 -4.21 18.81 -5.78
C GLN A 196 -5.23 19.57 -4.92
N GLU A 197 -6.39 18.99 -4.64
CA GLU A 197 -7.46 19.57 -3.83
C GLU A 197 -7.42 19.11 -2.36
N ARG A 198 -6.49 18.21 -2.02
CA ARG A 198 -6.36 17.65 -0.69
C ARG A 198 -5.59 18.62 0.22
N SER A 199 -5.94 18.65 1.50
CA SER A 199 -5.30 19.51 2.49
C SER A 199 -5.16 18.82 3.84
N MET A 200 -4.32 19.40 4.70
CA MET A 200 -4.18 18.98 6.10
C MET A 200 -5.31 19.48 7.00
N SER A 201 -6.25 20.28 6.50
CA SER A 201 -7.45 20.67 7.26
C SER A 201 -8.44 19.52 7.41
N THR A 202 -8.38 18.54 6.52
CA THR A 202 -9.18 17.31 6.56
C THR A 202 -8.27 16.12 6.25
N PRO A 203 -7.32 15.78 7.15
CA PRO A 203 -6.31 14.78 6.87
C PRO A 203 -6.92 13.38 6.75
N SER A 204 -6.14 12.43 6.25
CA SER A 204 -6.53 11.03 6.18
C SER A 204 -5.40 10.13 6.65
N PHE A 205 -5.76 9.02 7.29
CA PHE A 205 -4.82 8.16 8.01
C PHE A 205 -4.76 6.74 7.43
N ARG A 206 -3.62 6.07 7.63
CA ARG A 206 -3.40 4.65 7.25
C ARG A 206 -2.56 3.90 8.26
N LEU A 207 -2.81 2.60 8.34
CA LEU A 207 -1.93 1.62 8.97
C LEU A 207 -0.98 1.04 7.90
N ILE A 208 0.30 0.96 8.21
CA ILE A 208 1.35 0.41 7.32
C ILE A 208 2.21 -0.62 8.05
N ASP A 209 3.07 -1.34 7.31
CA ASP A 209 4.06 -2.29 7.86
C ASP A 209 3.43 -3.54 8.53
N PHE A 210 2.85 -4.41 7.71
CA PHE A 210 2.19 -5.66 8.12
C PHE A 210 3.09 -6.90 7.97
N GLY A 211 4.40 -6.75 8.16
CA GLY A 211 5.38 -7.82 7.93
C GLY A 211 5.48 -8.88 9.03
N ARG A 212 4.78 -8.72 10.16
CA ARG A 212 4.86 -9.59 11.35
C ARG A 212 3.66 -10.53 11.42
#